data_AF-A0A3R6SPR4-F1
#
_entry.id   AF-A0A3R6SPR4-F1
#
_cell.length_a   1.000
_cell.length_b   1.000
_cell.length_c   1.000
_cell.angle_alpha   90.00
_cell.angle_beta   90.00
_cell.angle_gamma   90.00
#
_symmetry.space_group_name_H-M   'P 1'
#
loop_
_entity.id
_entity.type
_entity.pdbx_description
1 polymer ?
#
loop_
_entity_poly.entity_id
_entity_poly.type
_entity_poly.pdbx_seq_one_letter_code
_entity_poly.pdbx_strand_id
1 'polypeptide(L)'
;MKRIEREKVIRNAYRSTILALTICCIFLGAVLVIHELAREYEVSKLNKKLDAKGVVQNDEGLYASVQLFLPEKIYVAQGVTLELYNSQVSSLGTRIEDYNVKWTCAVGKNMQRKFSITGTEELLGEYPLIFTIFDDNGTQVATTSTTLKIVEDLGEQEKSFSLLTIGDSLSCNTATYEELNTLTDNQIVYMGTRGVGGSLTEARRGFSAANYLTDSPYTMEDSHEEVHPFYNEETGSFDWNYYKKKTGFHPDAVELFLGTNGLDVDPVENGDNIIKIVKKIHEDEPKLPIYLVHTIYPANQDGIGSWNNKGYALYSDRYKYEEDQKVFHLMTYLEETLNDEDYLYFVPAAICVDSANNFDTTEEPVSPHSDVMQEVPTDAVHPGRAAYEQIADCLYSVICGTKAEWE
;
A
#
# COMPACT_ATOMS: atom_id res chain seq x y z
N MET A 1 58.16 2.51 -42.12
CA MET A 1 58.10 3.65 -41.17
C MET A 1 56.70 4.25 -41.04
N LYS A 2 56.00 4.62 -42.11
CA LYS A 2 54.69 5.32 -42.03
C LYS A 2 53.53 4.60 -41.28
N ARG A 3 53.52 3.27 -41.20
CA ARG A 3 52.42 2.50 -40.55
C ARG A 3 52.52 2.51 -39.01
N ILE A 4 53.74 2.37 -38.47
CA ILE A 4 53.99 2.34 -37.02
C ILE A 4 53.77 3.71 -36.39
N GLU A 5 54.14 4.79 -37.09
CA GLU A 5 53.85 6.16 -36.63
C GLU A 5 52.35 6.44 -36.61
N ARG A 6 51.60 5.97 -37.63
CA ARG A 6 50.13 6.12 -37.68
C ARG A 6 49.43 5.36 -36.55
N GLU A 7 49.87 4.15 -36.23
CA GLU A 7 49.34 3.38 -35.09
C GLU A 7 49.66 4.01 -33.73
N LYS A 8 50.85 4.61 -33.56
CA LYS A 8 51.19 5.40 -32.36
C LYS A 8 50.30 6.63 -32.21
N VAL A 9 50.05 7.36 -33.30
CA VAL A 9 49.17 8.54 -33.28
C VAL A 9 47.73 8.15 -32.93
N ILE A 10 47.21 7.07 -33.52
CA ILE A 10 45.86 6.58 -33.21
C ILE A 10 45.77 6.11 -31.76
N ARG A 11 46.75 5.34 -31.25
CA ARG A 11 46.76 4.86 -29.87
C ARG A 11 46.85 6.00 -28.85
N ASN A 12 47.61 7.04 -29.15
CA ASN A 12 47.68 8.23 -28.31
C ASN A 12 46.37 9.02 -28.35
N ALA A 13 45.72 9.15 -29.51
CA ALA A 13 44.41 9.78 -29.62
C ALA A 13 43.36 9.03 -28.79
N TYR A 14 43.29 7.69 -28.89
CA TYR A 14 42.40 6.87 -28.07
C TYR A 14 42.66 7.01 -26.58
N ARG A 15 43.92 7.03 -26.14
CA ARG A 15 44.27 7.25 -24.72
C ARG A 15 43.83 8.62 -24.24
N SER A 16 44.01 9.66 -25.04
CA SER A 16 43.54 11.01 -24.71
C SER A 16 42.02 11.09 -24.63
N THR A 17 41.30 10.42 -25.53
CA THR A 17 39.82 10.38 -25.51
C THR A 17 39.31 9.61 -24.29
N ILE A 18 39.90 8.46 -23.96
CA ILE A 18 39.53 7.69 -22.77
C ILE A 18 39.80 8.52 -21.51
N LEU A 19 40.95 9.18 -21.41
CA LEU A 19 41.28 10.04 -20.28
C LEU A 19 40.28 11.21 -20.14
N ALA A 20 39.89 11.84 -21.25
CA ALA A 20 38.89 12.91 -21.24
C ALA A 20 37.50 12.42 -20.80
N LEU A 21 37.08 11.23 -21.25
CA LEU A 21 35.83 10.60 -20.82
C LEU A 21 35.87 10.24 -19.33
N THR A 22 36.97 9.65 -18.84
CA THR A 22 37.15 9.34 -17.41
C THR A 22 37.09 10.60 -16.55
N ILE A 23 37.74 11.69 -16.98
CA ILE A 23 37.67 12.99 -16.29
C ILE A 23 36.23 13.53 -16.29
N CYS A 24 35.50 13.44 -17.41
CA CYS A 24 34.09 13.83 -17.47
C CYS A 24 33.21 13.00 -16.51
N CYS A 25 33.39 11.67 -16.45
CA CYS A 25 32.63 10.82 -15.53
C CYS A 25 32.91 11.14 -14.07
N ILE A 26 34.18 11.38 -13.71
CA ILE A 26 34.56 11.82 -12.36
C ILE A 26 33.94 13.19 -12.04
N PHE A 27 33.93 14.11 -13.01
CA PHE A 27 33.35 15.43 -12.85
C PHE A 27 31.82 15.38 -12.67
N LEU A 28 31.12 14.55 -13.46
CA LEU A 28 29.70 14.28 -13.32
C LEU A 28 29.36 13.62 -11.98
N GLY A 29 30.15 12.63 -11.55
CA GLY A 29 29.99 12.02 -10.23
C GLY A 29 30.20 13.02 -9.09
N ALA A 30 31.21 13.89 -9.20
CA ALA A 30 31.41 14.96 -8.24
C ALA A 30 30.27 15.99 -8.24
N VAL A 31 29.72 16.34 -9.42
CA VAL A 31 28.57 17.25 -9.53
C VAL A 31 27.32 16.63 -8.91
N LEU A 32 27.07 15.33 -9.10
CA LEU A 32 25.97 14.60 -8.46
C LEU A 32 26.10 14.61 -6.94
N VAL A 33 27.29 14.29 -6.41
CA VAL A 33 27.55 14.36 -4.96
C VAL A 33 27.38 15.78 -4.43
N ILE A 34 27.84 16.80 -5.16
CA ILE A 34 27.64 18.21 -4.78
C ILE A 34 26.16 18.59 -4.80
N HIS A 35 25.39 18.12 -5.79
CA HIS A 35 23.96 18.37 -5.88
C HIS A 35 23.22 17.70 -4.70
N GLU A 36 23.58 16.46 -4.37
CA GLU A 36 23.00 15.71 -3.27
C GLU A 36 23.32 16.35 -1.91
N LEU A 37 24.57 16.75 -1.68
CA LEU A 37 24.96 17.52 -0.49
C LEU A 37 24.28 18.89 -0.42
N ALA A 38 24.08 19.57 -1.56
CA ALA A 38 23.34 20.82 -1.62
C ALA A 38 21.85 20.62 -1.30
N ARG A 39 21.28 19.48 -1.72
CA ARG A 39 19.90 19.07 -1.41
C ARG A 39 19.75 18.76 0.08
N GLU A 40 20.63 17.95 0.66
CA GLU A 40 20.66 17.67 2.10
C GLU A 40 20.85 18.95 2.92
N TYR A 41 21.69 19.88 2.44
CA TYR A 41 21.89 21.17 3.07
C TYR A 41 20.63 22.04 3.02
N GLU A 42 19.92 22.11 1.89
CA GLU A 42 18.66 22.86 1.79
C GLU A 42 17.55 22.22 2.66
N VAL A 43 17.47 20.89 2.73
CA VAL A 43 16.57 20.17 3.68
C VAL A 43 16.95 20.49 5.13
N SER A 44 18.23 20.43 5.49
CA SER A 44 18.74 20.79 6.82
C SER A 44 18.45 22.25 7.18
N LYS A 45 18.52 23.15 6.20
CA LYS A 45 18.24 24.58 6.36
C LYS A 45 16.74 24.86 6.44
N LEU A 46 15.91 24.10 5.74
CA LEU A 46 14.45 24.07 5.90
C LEU A 46 14.09 23.61 7.31
N ASN A 47 14.66 22.49 7.79
CA ASN A 47 14.47 21.96 9.14
C ASN A 47 14.92 22.96 10.21
N LYS A 48 16.11 23.55 10.10
CA LYS A 48 16.59 24.58 11.03
C LYS A 48 15.74 25.86 11.03
N LYS A 49 15.17 26.24 9.88
CA LYS A 49 14.22 27.37 9.79
C LYS A 49 12.86 27.02 10.41
N LEU A 50 12.47 25.75 10.38
CA LEU A 50 11.30 25.21 11.08
C LEU A 50 11.53 25.26 12.59
N ASP A 51 12.66 24.71 13.07
CA ASP A 51 13.05 24.68 14.48
C ASP A 51 13.18 26.09 15.07
N ALA A 52 13.76 27.02 14.29
CA ALA A 52 13.94 28.42 14.70
C ALA A 52 12.64 29.23 14.68
N LYS A 53 11.55 28.73 14.08
CA LYS A 53 10.24 29.39 14.07
C LYS A 53 9.37 29.07 15.29
N GLY A 54 9.90 28.34 16.27
CA GLY A 54 9.27 28.17 17.58
C GLY A 54 8.35 26.97 17.62
N VAL A 55 8.91 25.81 17.93
CA VAL A 55 8.17 24.73 18.57
C VAL A 55 7.80 25.23 19.97
N VAL A 56 6.54 25.62 20.15
CA VAL A 56 5.99 25.79 21.50
C VAL A 56 5.80 24.36 22.02
N GLN A 57 6.50 24.00 23.09
CA GLN A 57 6.14 22.81 23.87
C GLN A 57 4.69 23.01 24.32
N ASN A 58 3.79 22.20 23.78
CA ASN A 58 2.39 22.27 24.14
C ASN A 58 2.24 21.67 25.53
N ASP A 59 1.65 22.44 26.46
CA ASP A 59 1.34 21.99 27.80
C ASP A 59 0.47 20.73 27.74
N GLU A 60 0.89 19.70 28.46
CA GLU A 60 0.16 18.44 28.65
C GLU A 60 -1.28 18.75 29.10
N GLY A 61 -2.28 18.55 28.23
CA GLY A 61 -3.66 18.72 28.66
C GLY A 61 -4.78 18.63 27.61
N LEU A 62 -4.54 18.86 26.31
CA LEU A 62 -5.64 18.83 25.32
C LEU A 62 -5.38 18.09 24.01
N TYR A 63 -4.16 17.60 23.78
CA TYR A 63 -3.83 16.83 22.58
C TYR A 63 -3.33 15.46 23.02
N ALA A 64 -4.18 14.44 22.95
CA ALA A 64 -3.66 13.07 22.84
C ALA A 64 -2.69 13.07 21.64
N SER A 65 -1.48 12.54 21.83
CA SER A 65 -0.41 12.62 20.82
C SER A 65 -0.92 12.20 19.44
N VAL A 66 -0.92 13.12 18.48
CA VAL A 66 -1.28 12.80 17.09
C VAL A 66 -0.27 11.80 16.56
N GLN A 67 -0.74 10.60 16.21
CA GLN A 67 0.10 9.56 15.60
C GLN A 67 -0.02 9.68 14.09
N LEU A 68 1.10 9.46 13.41
CA LEU A 68 1.20 9.51 11.95
C LEU A 68 1.78 8.19 11.47
N PHE A 69 1.32 7.73 10.31
CA PHE A 69 1.82 6.54 9.65
C PHE A 69 2.19 6.86 8.20
N LEU A 70 3.44 6.55 7.86
CA LEU A 70 3.88 6.35 6.48
C LEU A 70 4.83 5.14 6.46
N PRO A 71 4.75 4.27 5.45
CA PRO A 71 5.73 3.20 5.29
C PRO A 71 7.11 3.80 5.02
N GLU A 72 8.19 3.03 5.19
CA GLU A 72 9.56 3.49 4.92
C GLU A 72 9.72 3.99 3.47
N LYS A 73 9.07 3.29 2.54
CA LYS A 73 9.10 3.56 1.11
C LYS A 73 7.68 3.51 0.55
N ILE A 74 7.38 4.44 -0.36
CA ILE A 74 6.18 4.41 -1.20
C ILE A 74 6.64 4.31 -2.65
N TYR A 75 6.28 3.22 -3.32
CA TYR A 75 6.56 3.03 -4.73
C TYR A 75 5.43 3.57 -5.60
N VAL A 76 5.76 4.19 -6.72
CA VAL A 76 4.82 4.62 -7.76
C VAL A 76 5.36 4.14 -9.10
N ALA A 77 4.70 3.17 -9.72
CA ALA A 77 5.09 2.69 -11.04
C ALA A 77 4.89 3.77 -12.11
N GLN A 78 5.73 3.75 -13.13
CA GLN A 78 5.53 4.55 -14.33
C GLN A 78 4.17 4.24 -14.95
N GLY A 79 3.40 5.29 -15.29
CA GLY A 79 2.06 5.18 -15.84
C GLY A 79 0.94 5.10 -14.79
N VAL A 80 1.27 4.85 -13.53
CA VAL A 80 0.30 4.74 -12.42
C VAL A 80 0.18 6.07 -11.66
N THR A 81 -1.01 6.35 -11.13
CA THR A 81 -1.24 7.47 -10.22
C THR A 81 -1.58 6.96 -8.83
N LEU A 82 -0.77 7.32 -7.83
CA LEU A 82 -1.09 7.09 -6.43
C LEU A 82 -1.51 8.38 -5.74
N GLU A 83 -2.39 8.24 -4.77
CA GLU A 83 -2.88 9.35 -3.94
C GLU A 83 -2.76 8.95 -2.48
N LEU A 84 -2.37 9.86 -1.59
CA LEU A 84 -2.22 9.58 -0.16
C LEU A 84 -3.15 10.48 0.63
N TYR A 85 -4.10 9.89 1.36
CA TYR A 85 -5.20 10.61 1.98
C TYR A 85 -4.86 11.09 3.39
N ASN A 86 -5.03 12.40 3.63
CA ASN A 86 -4.67 13.06 4.88
C ASN A 86 -5.31 12.37 6.10
N SER A 87 -6.60 12.04 6.00
CA SER A 87 -7.38 11.39 7.07
C SER A 87 -6.96 9.95 7.36
N GLN A 88 -6.24 9.30 6.45
CA GLN A 88 -5.84 7.89 6.55
C GLN A 88 -4.36 7.74 6.96
N VAL A 89 -3.57 8.81 6.85
CA VAL A 89 -2.16 8.87 7.26
C VAL A 89 -2.01 9.19 8.77
N SER A 90 -3.10 9.51 9.48
CA SER A 90 -3.04 9.92 10.88
C SER A 90 -4.09 9.25 11.76
N SER A 91 -3.81 9.16 13.06
CA SER A 91 -4.80 8.72 14.06
C SER A 91 -5.96 9.70 14.26
N LEU A 92 -5.94 10.88 13.61
CA LEU A 92 -7.05 11.83 13.72
C LEU A 92 -8.29 11.38 12.93
N GLY A 93 -8.13 10.51 11.93
CA GLY A 93 -9.22 10.17 11.01
C GLY A 93 -9.76 11.42 10.32
N THR A 94 -11.09 11.54 10.24
CA THR A 94 -11.76 12.74 9.69
C THR A 94 -11.52 14.02 10.49
N ARG A 95 -11.11 13.94 11.76
CA ARG A 95 -10.79 15.11 12.59
C ARG A 95 -9.57 15.87 12.10
N ILE A 96 -8.82 15.33 11.15
CA ILE A 96 -7.73 16.07 10.51
C ILE A 96 -8.25 17.31 9.77
N GLU A 97 -9.54 17.38 9.44
CA GLU A 97 -10.17 18.56 8.85
C GLU A 97 -10.16 19.79 9.78
N ASP A 98 -10.02 19.57 11.10
CA ASP A 98 -9.82 20.64 12.09
C ASP A 98 -8.36 21.15 12.13
N TYR A 99 -7.50 20.64 11.25
CA TYR A 99 -6.08 20.99 11.19
C TYR A 99 -5.67 21.47 9.80
N ASN A 100 -4.53 22.14 9.75
CA ASN A 100 -3.90 22.58 8.52
C ASN A 100 -2.83 21.55 8.10
N VAL A 101 -2.95 20.99 6.91
CA VAL A 101 -2.08 19.89 6.45
C VAL A 101 -1.21 20.33 5.29
N LYS A 102 0.03 19.84 5.26
CA LYS A 102 0.97 20.09 4.16
C LYS A 102 1.77 18.84 3.82
N TRP A 103 1.74 18.50 2.54
CA TRP A 103 2.74 17.64 1.91
C TRP A 103 3.87 18.46 1.30
N THR A 104 5.11 18.03 1.53
CA THR A 104 6.31 18.63 0.92
C THR A 104 7.08 17.55 0.17
N CYS A 105 7.17 17.69 -1.14
CA CYS A 105 7.96 16.84 -2.04
C CYS A 105 8.39 17.67 -3.26
N ALA A 106 9.46 17.25 -3.93
CA ALA A 106 9.90 17.90 -5.17
C ALA A 106 8.99 17.57 -6.37
N VAL A 107 8.22 16.49 -6.26
CA VAL A 107 7.29 15.99 -7.29
C VAL A 107 5.89 15.82 -6.70
N GLY A 108 4.89 15.63 -7.56
CA GLY A 108 3.50 15.45 -7.15
C GLY A 108 2.81 16.75 -6.74
N LYS A 109 1.60 16.63 -6.18
CA LYS A 109 0.71 17.75 -5.87
C LYS A 109 0.19 17.64 -4.45
N ASN A 110 0.42 18.67 -3.65
CA ASN A 110 -0.26 18.87 -2.37
C ASN A 110 -1.69 19.39 -2.64
N MET A 111 -2.71 18.62 -2.26
CA MET A 111 -4.12 18.97 -2.42
C MET A 111 -4.81 19.01 -1.05
N GLN A 112 -6.02 19.56 -1.01
CA GLN A 112 -6.78 19.77 0.23
C GLN A 112 -6.96 18.47 1.05
N ARG A 113 -7.29 17.36 0.38
CA ARG A 113 -7.58 16.07 1.04
C ARG A 113 -6.45 15.06 0.96
N LYS A 114 -5.47 15.28 0.07
CA LYS A 114 -4.50 14.25 -0.32
C LYS A 114 -3.24 14.82 -0.95
N PHE A 115 -2.19 14.01 -0.99
CA PHE A 115 -1.11 14.14 -1.96
C PHE A 115 -1.44 13.31 -3.20
N SER A 116 -1.11 13.78 -4.40
CA SER A 116 -1.34 13.05 -5.65
C SER A 116 -0.08 13.06 -6.51
N ILE A 117 0.33 11.89 -7.00
CA ILE A 117 1.53 11.71 -7.82
C ILE A 117 1.27 10.68 -8.93
N THR A 118 1.65 11.04 -10.15
CA THR A 118 1.68 10.13 -11.30
C THR A 118 3.13 9.80 -11.63
N GLY A 119 3.46 8.51 -11.70
CA GLY A 119 4.79 8.06 -12.13
C GLY A 119 4.99 8.33 -13.61
N THR A 120 6.05 9.05 -13.97
CA THR A 120 6.45 9.25 -15.38
C THR A 120 7.94 8.99 -15.53
N GLU A 121 8.37 8.71 -16.76
CA GLU A 121 9.77 8.43 -17.08
C GLU A 121 10.69 9.58 -16.65
N GLU A 122 10.26 10.85 -16.78
CA GLU A 122 11.08 12.00 -16.38
C GLU A 122 11.22 12.16 -14.87
N LEU A 123 10.37 11.49 -14.11
CA LEU A 123 10.32 11.57 -12.66
C LEU A 123 10.95 10.35 -11.97
N LEU A 124 11.47 9.37 -12.71
CA LEU A 124 12.16 8.21 -12.13
C LEU A 124 13.21 8.62 -11.09
N GLY A 125 13.20 7.97 -9.94
CA GLY A 125 14.13 8.23 -8.85
C GLY A 125 13.47 8.32 -7.47
N GLU A 126 14.26 8.80 -6.50
CA GLU A 126 13.88 8.83 -5.08
C GLU A 126 13.76 10.26 -4.55
N TYR A 127 12.66 10.51 -3.84
CA TYR A 127 12.31 11.82 -3.31
C TYR A 127 11.90 11.73 -1.84
N PRO A 128 12.43 12.58 -0.96
CA PRO A 128 11.87 12.71 0.37
C PRO A 128 10.45 13.30 0.27
N LEU A 129 9.48 12.60 0.84
CA LEU A 129 8.11 13.04 0.98
C LEU A 129 7.82 13.28 2.46
N ILE A 130 7.47 14.51 2.81
CA ILE A 130 7.25 14.94 4.20
C ILE A 130 5.78 15.31 4.37
N PHE A 131 5.16 14.75 5.40
CA PHE A 131 3.82 15.10 5.86
C PHE A 131 3.93 15.93 7.14
N THR A 132 3.21 17.05 7.19
CA THR A 132 3.22 17.95 8.35
C THR A 132 1.79 18.42 8.66
N ILE A 133 1.42 18.37 9.93
CA ILE A 133 0.16 18.89 10.48
C ILE A 133 0.46 20.14 11.31
N PHE A 134 -0.36 21.17 11.15
CA PHE A 134 -0.32 22.42 11.90
C PHE A 134 -1.67 22.69 12.57
N ASP A 135 -1.63 23.33 13.74
CA ASP A 135 -2.83 23.90 14.37
C ASP A 135 -3.24 25.22 13.69
N ASP A 136 -4.35 25.81 14.14
CA ASP A 136 -4.86 27.08 13.61
C ASP A 136 -3.98 28.30 13.93
N ASN A 137 -3.03 28.17 14.87
CA ASN A 137 -2.04 29.20 15.16
C ASN A 137 -0.82 29.10 14.23
N GLY A 138 -0.78 28.08 13.35
CA GLY A 138 0.34 27.78 12.47
C GLY A 138 1.49 27.04 13.18
N THR A 139 1.26 26.52 14.39
CA THR A 139 2.22 25.71 15.14
C THR A 139 2.23 24.30 14.55
N GLN A 140 3.41 23.74 14.31
CA GLN A 140 3.52 22.34 13.89
C GLN A 140 3.11 21.42 15.04
N VAL A 141 2.11 20.55 14.78
CA VAL A 141 1.57 19.58 15.73
C VAL A 141 2.27 18.22 15.58
N ALA A 142 2.46 17.78 14.34
CA ALA A 142 3.09 16.49 14.04
C ALA A 142 3.77 16.52 12.67
N THR A 143 4.81 15.70 12.49
CA THR A 143 5.44 15.52 11.18
C THR A 143 5.99 14.10 11.05
N THR A 144 5.95 13.56 9.84
CA THR A 144 6.61 12.30 9.47
C THR A 144 7.12 12.39 8.04
N SER A 145 7.96 11.45 7.63
CA SER A 145 8.52 11.40 6.27
C SER A 145 8.73 9.98 5.78
N THR A 146 8.68 9.81 4.46
CA THR A 146 8.95 8.56 3.74
C THR A 146 9.84 8.83 2.53
N THR A 147 10.38 7.77 1.95
CA THR A 147 11.02 7.83 0.63
C THR A 147 10.00 7.49 -0.45
N LEU A 148 9.60 8.49 -1.24
CA LEU A 148 8.82 8.28 -2.45
C LEU A 148 9.74 7.81 -3.57
N LYS A 149 9.48 6.63 -4.13
CA LYS A 149 10.23 6.04 -5.23
C LYS A 149 9.36 5.96 -6.47
N ILE A 150 9.72 6.71 -7.51
CA ILE A 150 9.10 6.57 -8.82
C ILE A 150 9.95 5.58 -9.59
N VAL A 151 9.35 4.45 -9.94
CA VAL A 151 10.03 3.27 -10.49
C VAL A 151 9.58 2.99 -11.90
N GLU A 152 10.45 2.31 -12.67
CA GLU A 152 10.13 1.88 -14.02
C GLU A 152 8.95 0.90 -14.00
N ASP A 153 8.21 0.87 -15.12
CA ASP A 153 7.25 -0.21 -15.38
C ASP A 153 8.00 -1.54 -15.50
N LEU A 154 7.32 -2.66 -15.22
CA LEU A 154 7.90 -3.98 -15.43
C LEU A 154 8.26 -4.17 -16.90
N GLY A 155 9.45 -4.73 -17.16
CA GLY A 155 9.80 -5.18 -18.50
C GLY A 155 8.84 -6.28 -18.98
N GLU A 156 8.69 -6.41 -20.30
CA GLU A 156 7.78 -7.38 -20.94
C GLU A 156 7.89 -8.80 -20.37
N GLN A 157 9.11 -9.27 -20.05
CA GLN A 157 9.30 -10.62 -19.49
C GLN A 157 9.02 -10.69 -18.00
N GLU A 158 9.13 -9.58 -17.27
CA GLU A 158 8.92 -9.51 -15.82
C GLU A 158 7.43 -9.44 -15.46
N LYS A 159 6.58 -9.02 -16.41
CA LYS A 159 5.11 -9.05 -16.31
C LYS A 159 4.54 -10.47 -16.23
N SER A 160 5.27 -11.46 -16.74
CA SER A 160 4.87 -12.87 -16.62
C SER A 160 5.36 -13.47 -15.30
N PHE A 161 4.43 -13.66 -14.37
CA PHE A 161 4.66 -14.35 -13.11
C PHE A 161 3.36 -14.93 -12.58
N SER A 162 3.45 -15.88 -11.67
CA SER A 162 2.30 -16.46 -10.99
C SER A 162 2.03 -15.80 -9.64
N LEU A 163 0.75 -15.54 -9.36
CA LEU A 163 0.30 -14.85 -8.14
C LEU A 163 -0.77 -15.70 -7.45
N LEU A 164 -0.58 -15.97 -6.16
CA LEU A 164 -1.60 -16.57 -5.30
C LEU A 164 -2.16 -15.51 -4.35
N THR A 165 -3.45 -15.20 -4.47
CA THR A 165 -4.12 -14.30 -3.53
C THR A 165 -4.77 -15.10 -2.40
N ILE A 166 -4.33 -14.86 -1.17
CA ILE A 166 -4.96 -15.34 0.07
C ILE A 166 -5.67 -14.15 0.71
N GLY A 167 -6.98 -14.21 0.85
CA GLY A 167 -7.70 -13.05 1.35
C GLY A 167 -9.15 -13.30 1.72
N ASP A 168 -9.86 -12.19 1.94
CA ASP A 168 -11.27 -12.18 2.30
C ASP A 168 -12.15 -11.55 1.19
N SER A 169 -13.33 -11.03 1.53
CA SER A 169 -14.25 -10.44 0.57
C SER A 169 -13.67 -9.23 -0.18
N LEU A 170 -12.71 -8.49 0.39
CA LEU A 170 -12.03 -7.39 -0.31
C LEU A 170 -11.10 -7.87 -1.43
N SER A 171 -10.70 -9.14 -1.41
CA SER A 171 -9.95 -9.76 -2.50
C SER A 171 -10.85 -10.55 -3.48
N CYS A 172 -12.17 -10.50 -3.28
CA CYS A 172 -13.17 -11.20 -4.10
C CYS A 172 -13.89 -10.30 -5.13
N ASN A 173 -13.34 -9.14 -5.48
CA ASN A 173 -13.86 -8.28 -6.56
C ASN A 173 -13.01 -8.41 -7.83
N THR A 174 -13.65 -8.48 -9.00
CA THR A 174 -12.94 -8.66 -10.28
C THR A 174 -12.11 -7.44 -10.67
N ALA A 175 -12.49 -6.25 -10.20
CA ALA A 175 -11.85 -4.99 -10.60
C ALA A 175 -10.35 -4.93 -10.29
N THR A 176 -9.90 -5.47 -9.13
CA THR A 176 -8.47 -5.54 -8.81
C THR A 176 -7.71 -6.36 -9.85
N TYR A 177 -8.21 -7.55 -10.18
CA TYR A 177 -7.58 -8.45 -11.16
C TYR A 177 -7.64 -7.88 -12.59
N GLU A 178 -8.75 -7.23 -12.96
CA GLU A 178 -8.90 -6.58 -14.27
C GLU A 178 -7.90 -5.43 -14.46
N GLU A 179 -7.65 -4.64 -13.41
CA GLU A 179 -6.66 -3.56 -13.45
C GLU A 179 -5.24 -4.12 -13.47
N LEU A 180 -4.91 -5.10 -12.62
CA LEU A 180 -3.63 -5.80 -12.69
C LEU A 180 -3.37 -6.40 -14.08
N ASN A 181 -4.39 -6.98 -14.71
CA ASN A 181 -4.30 -7.50 -16.08
C ASN A 181 -4.07 -6.40 -17.12
N THR A 182 -4.62 -5.21 -16.91
CA THR A 182 -4.37 -4.05 -17.77
C THR A 182 -2.92 -3.59 -17.64
N LEU A 183 -2.40 -3.49 -16.41
CA LEU A 183 -1.03 -3.07 -16.12
C LEU A 183 0.02 -4.10 -16.59
N THR A 184 -0.31 -5.39 -16.53
CA THR A 184 0.60 -6.49 -16.87
C THR A 184 0.38 -7.10 -18.25
N ASP A 185 -0.43 -6.48 -19.12
CA ASP A 185 -0.73 -6.99 -20.45
C ASP A 185 -1.30 -8.44 -20.42
N ASN A 186 -2.09 -8.76 -19.38
CA ASN A 186 -2.70 -10.06 -19.11
C ASN A 186 -1.69 -11.21 -18.93
N GLN A 187 -0.49 -10.92 -18.40
CA GLN A 187 0.57 -11.92 -18.27
C GLN A 187 0.66 -12.60 -16.90
N ILE A 188 -0.10 -12.13 -15.91
CA ILE A 188 -0.17 -12.79 -14.60
C ILE A 188 -0.86 -14.15 -14.73
N VAL A 189 -0.26 -15.17 -14.13
CA VAL A 189 -0.85 -16.51 -13.96
C VAL A 189 -1.42 -16.62 -12.55
N TYR A 190 -2.70 -16.32 -12.39
CA TYR A 190 -3.36 -16.44 -11.09
C TYR A 190 -3.50 -17.91 -10.66
N MET A 191 -3.22 -18.19 -9.40
CA MET A 191 -3.29 -19.53 -8.79
C MET A 191 -4.30 -19.57 -7.65
N GLY A 192 -4.86 -20.75 -7.41
CA GLY A 192 -5.82 -20.99 -6.34
C GLY A 192 -6.89 -22.01 -6.71
N THR A 193 -7.60 -22.54 -5.72
CA THR A 193 -8.68 -23.52 -5.93
C THR A 193 -10.04 -22.87 -6.15
N ARG A 194 -10.15 -21.55 -5.91
CA ARG A 194 -11.36 -20.76 -6.14
C ARG A 194 -11.13 -19.80 -7.31
N GLY A 195 -12.16 -19.05 -7.71
CA GLY A 195 -12.03 -18.07 -8.79
C GLY A 195 -12.99 -16.89 -8.70
N VAL A 196 -12.52 -15.73 -9.15
CA VAL A 196 -13.22 -14.45 -9.17
C VAL A 196 -13.05 -13.86 -10.57
N GLY A 197 -14.14 -13.71 -11.33
CA GLY A 197 -14.08 -13.15 -12.68
C GLY A 197 -13.24 -13.95 -13.69
N GLY A 198 -12.92 -15.21 -13.39
CA GLY A 198 -12.03 -16.05 -14.22
C GLY A 198 -10.57 -16.08 -13.74
N SER A 199 -10.18 -15.22 -12.80
CA SER A 199 -8.88 -15.28 -12.11
C SER A 199 -8.96 -16.24 -10.92
N LEU A 200 -8.01 -17.18 -10.81
CA LEU A 200 -7.95 -18.10 -9.69
C LEU A 200 -7.46 -17.41 -8.41
N THR A 201 -7.94 -17.87 -7.26
CA THR A 201 -7.61 -17.26 -5.96
C THR A 201 -7.86 -18.24 -4.82
N GLU A 202 -7.34 -17.94 -3.64
CA GLU A 202 -7.73 -18.55 -2.38
C GLU A 202 -8.58 -17.62 -1.52
N ALA A 203 -9.00 -16.47 -2.03
CA ALA A 203 -9.90 -15.56 -1.35
C ALA A 203 -11.25 -16.20 -0.98
N ARG A 204 -11.71 -15.95 0.24
CA ARG A 204 -12.98 -16.48 0.79
C ARG A 204 -13.75 -15.36 1.47
N ARG A 205 -14.97 -15.08 0.99
CA ARG A 205 -15.80 -14.04 1.59
C ARG A 205 -16.06 -14.36 3.08
N GLY A 206 -15.91 -13.35 3.93
CA GLY A 206 -16.14 -13.47 5.38
C GLY A 206 -15.08 -14.27 6.15
N PHE A 207 -14.05 -14.80 5.51
CA PHE A 207 -12.92 -15.40 6.24
C PHE A 207 -12.09 -14.32 6.92
N SER A 208 -11.67 -14.60 8.16
CA SER A 208 -10.61 -13.90 8.88
C SER A 208 -9.28 -14.67 8.77
N ALA A 209 -8.17 -14.04 9.20
CA ALA A 209 -6.90 -14.75 9.33
C ALA A 209 -6.99 -15.95 10.29
N ALA A 210 -7.79 -15.86 11.36
CA ALA A 210 -8.05 -16.97 12.26
C ALA A 210 -8.71 -18.17 11.57
N ASN A 211 -9.59 -17.92 10.58
CA ASN A 211 -10.22 -19.01 9.83
C ASN A 211 -9.20 -19.81 9.03
N TYR A 212 -8.23 -19.15 8.39
CA TYR A 212 -7.13 -19.83 7.68
C TYR A 212 -6.20 -20.64 8.58
N LEU A 213 -6.21 -20.40 9.89
CA LEU A 213 -5.36 -21.10 10.86
C LEU A 213 -6.03 -22.33 11.50
N THR A 214 -7.32 -22.55 11.23
CA THR A 214 -8.19 -23.57 11.85
C THR A 214 -8.89 -24.41 10.80
N ASP A 215 -9.66 -25.42 11.20
CA ASP A 215 -10.45 -26.27 10.28
C ASP A 215 -11.75 -25.59 9.80
N SER A 216 -11.74 -24.27 9.61
CA SER A 216 -12.94 -23.50 9.32
C SER A 216 -13.56 -23.92 7.98
N PRO A 217 -14.86 -24.29 7.94
CA PRO A 217 -15.54 -24.61 6.69
C PRO A 217 -15.86 -23.33 5.91
N TYR A 218 -15.97 -23.46 4.58
CA TYR A 218 -16.44 -22.38 3.72
C TYR A 218 -17.75 -22.76 3.04
N THR A 219 -18.84 -22.07 3.39
CA THR A 219 -20.20 -22.37 2.91
C THR A 219 -20.91 -21.17 2.29
N MET A 220 -20.20 -20.07 2.03
CA MET A 220 -20.83 -18.84 1.50
C MET A 220 -21.05 -18.89 -0.01
N GLU A 221 -20.25 -19.68 -0.74
CA GLU A 221 -20.34 -19.81 -2.19
C GLU A 221 -19.99 -21.24 -2.61
N ASP A 222 -20.57 -21.69 -3.72
CA ASP A 222 -20.20 -22.97 -4.32
C ASP A 222 -18.78 -22.93 -4.95
N SER A 223 -18.05 -24.05 -4.97
CA SER A 223 -18.35 -25.25 -4.16
C SER A 223 -18.06 -24.98 -2.69
N HIS A 224 -18.94 -25.48 -1.81
CA HIS A 224 -18.66 -25.51 -0.37
C HIS A 224 -17.41 -26.36 -0.09
N GLU A 225 -16.66 -25.96 0.93
CA GLU A 225 -15.47 -26.64 1.40
C GLU A 225 -15.70 -27.03 2.87
N GLU A 226 -15.53 -28.32 3.20
CA GLU A 226 -15.53 -28.74 4.61
C GLU A 226 -14.35 -28.12 5.37
N VAL A 227 -13.23 -27.92 4.67
CA VAL A 227 -12.06 -27.20 5.15
C VAL A 227 -11.26 -26.61 3.98
N HIS A 228 -10.66 -25.45 4.19
CA HIS A 228 -9.81 -24.79 3.19
C HIS A 228 -8.50 -25.60 2.92
N PRO A 229 -7.86 -25.46 1.75
CA PRO A 229 -6.79 -26.33 1.30
C PRO A 229 -5.46 -26.15 2.07
N PHE A 230 -5.29 -25.07 2.81
CA PHE A 230 -4.12 -24.83 3.67
C PHE A 230 -4.14 -25.57 4.99
N TYR A 231 -5.29 -26.04 5.47
CA TYR A 231 -5.36 -26.72 6.76
C TYR A 231 -4.86 -28.16 6.62
N ASN A 232 -3.81 -28.48 7.38
CA ASN A 232 -3.30 -29.84 7.47
C ASN A 232 -3.78 -30.47 8.79
N GLU A 233 -4.71 -31.43 8.68
CA GLU A 233 -5.26 -32.18 9.83
C GLU A 233 -4.17 -32.85 10.69
N GLU A 234 -3.04 -33.25 10.11
CA GLU A 234 -1.94 -33.89 10.86
C GLU A 234 -1.23 -32.89 11.79
N THR A 235 -1.16 -31.61 11.41
CA THR A 235 -0.53 -30.55 12.20
C THR A 235 -1.53 -29.71 12.99
N GLY A 236 -2.80 -29.75 12.61
CA GLY A 236 -3.89 -28.97 13.21
C GLY A 236 -3.83 -27.48 12.92
N SER A 237 -3.18 -27.04 11.83
CA SER A 237 -3.09 -25.62 11.47
C SER A 237 -2.78 -25.41 9.99
N PHE A 238 -2.64 -24.14 9.60
CA PHE A 238 -2.12 -23.70 8.30
C PHE A 238 -0.74 -24.32 8.04
N ASP A 239 -0.58 -24.88 6.84
CA ASP A 239 0.63 -25.57 6.39
C ASP A 239 0.82 -25.30 4.89
N TRP A 240 1.89 -24.56 4.57
CA TRP A 240 2.19 -24.10 3.22
C TRP A 240 2.66 -25.25 2.32
N ASN A 241 3.56 -26.10 2.81
CA ASN A 241 4.01 -27.28 2.08
C ASN A 241 2.88 -28.29 1.82
N TYR A 242 1.95 -28.48 2.77
CA TYR A 242 0.75 -29.28 2.57
C TYR A 242 -0.12 -28.71 1.44
N TYR A 243 -0.36 -27.40 1.44
CA TYR A 243 -1.11 -26.72 0.39
C TYR A 243 -0.49 -27.00 -0.99
N LYS A 244 0.79 -26.69 -1.17
CA LYS A 244 1.49 -26.90 -2.45
C LYS A 244 1.43 -28.35 -2.92
N LYS A 245 1.61 -29.31 -2.01
CA LYS A 245 1.51 -30.75 -2.33
C LYS A 245 0.10 -31.16 -2.74
N LYS A 246 -0.92 -30.61 -2.07
CA LYS A 246 -2.34 -30.94 -2.31
C LYS A 246 -2.85 -30.37 -3.62
N THR A 247 -2.48 -29.14 -3.93
CA THR A 247 -2.99 -28.39 -5.09
C THR A 247 -2.08 -28.48 -6.32
N GLY A 248 -0.78 -28.67 -6.11
CA GLY A 248 0.25 -28.58 -7.15
C GLY A 248 0.58 -27.14 -7.55
N PHE A 249 0.07 -26.13 -6.84
CA PHE A 249 0.39 -24.72 -7.09
C PHE A 249 1.72 -24.33 -6.44
N HIS A 250 2.53 -23.61 -7.20
CA HIS A 250 3.84 -23.10 -6.80
C HIS A 250 3.94 -21.66 -7.32
N PRO A 251 3.32 -20.69 -6.62
CA PRO A 251 3.27 -19.32 -7.09
C PRO A 251 4.64 -18.65 -6.95
N ASP A 252 4.93 -17.69 -7.84
CA ASP A 252 6.14 -16.86 -7.77
C ASP A 252 6.01 -15.75 -6.71
N ALA A 253 4.79 -15.38 -6.33
CA ALA A 253 4.49 -14.45 -5.25
C ALA A 253 3.12 -14.72 -4.61
N VAL A 254 2.95 -14.26 -3.38
CA VAL A 254 1.68 -14.30 -2.65
C VAL A 254 1.16 -12.89 -2.41
N GLU A 255 -0.09 -12.62 -2.73
CA GLU A 255 -0.83 -11.47 -2.21
C GLU A 255 -1.57 -11.93 -0.95
N LEU A 256 -1.28 -11.31 0.19
CA LEU A 256 -2.00 -11.55 1.44
C LEU A 256 -2.86 -10.33 1.73
N PHE A 257 -4.17 -10.45 1.52
CA PHE A 257 -5.13 -9.36 1.72
C PHE A 257 -6.19 -9.77 2.75
N LEU A 258 -5.79 -9.67 4.01
CA LEU A 258 -6.59 -10.01 5.19
C LEU A 258 -6.57 -8.86 6.18
N GLY A 259 -7.53 -8.87 7.10
CA GLY A 259 -7.55 -7.97 8.24
C GLY A 259 -8.91 -7.34 8.48
N THR A 260 -9.75 -7.21 7.44
CA THR A 260 -11.10 -6.64 7.59
C THR A 260 -11.95 -7.45 8.56
N ASN A 261 -11.98 -8.78 8.37
CA ASN A 261 -12.63 -9.68 9.30
C ASN A 261 -11.72 -9.91 10.51
N GLY A 262 -12.11 -9.39 11.67
CA GLY A 262 -11.31 -9.39 12.90
C GLY A 262 -10.81 -8.02 13.33
N LEU A 263 -11.18 -6.93 12.63
CA LEU A 263 -10.85 -5.56 13.04
C LEU A 263 -11.36 -5.27 14.46
N ASP A 264 -10.45 -4.81 15.31
CA ASP A 264 -10.70 -4.34 16.67
C ASP A 264 -9.76 -3.16 16.97
N VAL A 265 -10.10 -2.38 18.00
CA VAL A 265 -9.26 -1.29 18.49
C VAL A 265 -7.95 -1.85 19.04
N ASP A 266 -7.98 -3.04 19.65
CA ASP A 266 -6.76 -3.81 19.95
C ASP A 266 -6.43 -4.71 18.75
N PRO A 267 -5.38 -4.40 17.97
CA PRO A 267 -5.10 -5.12 16.74
C PRO A 267 -4.44 -6.50 16.98
N VAL A 268 -4.03 -6.81 18.22
CA VAL A 268 -3.10 -7.92 18.50
C VAL A 268 -3.65 -9.27 18.03
N GLU A 269 -4.89 -9.62 18.35
CA GLU A 269 -5.42 -10.95 17.97
C GLU A 269 -5.47 -11.14 16.45
N ASN A 270 -5.97 -10.15 15.73
CA ASN A 270 -6.08 -10.21 14.28
C ASN A 270 -4.70 -10.13 13.61
N GLY A 271 -3.87 -9.19 14.07
CA GLY A 271 -2.51 -9.00 13.60
C GLY A 271 -1.65 -10.25 13.80
N ASP A 272 -1.68 -10.87 14.98
CA ASP A 272 -0.93 -12.09 15.28
C ASP A 272 -1.34 -13.26 14.39
N ASN A 273 -2.62 -13.36 14.05
CA ASN A 273 -3.09 -14.37 13.11
C ASN A 273 -2.53 -14.14 11.69
N ILE A 274 -2.49 -12.89 11.21
CA ILE A 274 -1.88 -12.53 9.92
C ILE A 274 -0.38 -12.81 9.95
N ILE A 275 0.33 -12.35 10.99
CA ILE A 275 1.77 -12.59 11.21
C ILE A 275 2.06 -14.09 11.18
N LYS A 276 1.23 -14.91 11.84
CA LYS A 276 1.41 -16.36 11.86
C LYS A 276 1.28 -17.00 10.48
N ILE A 277 0.41 -16.49 9.61
CA ILE A 277 0.33 -16.96 8.21
C ILE A 277 1.61 -16.60 7.45
N VAL A 278 2.06 -15.33 7.54
CA VAL A 278 3.31 -14.86 6.91
C VAL A 278 4.49 -15.73 7.34
N LYS A 279 4.70 -15.86 8.66
CA LYS A 279 5.82 -16.64 9.21
C LYS A 279 5.75 -18.12 8.79
N LYS A 280 4.56 -18.72 8.72
CA LYS A 280 4.41 -20.11 8.26
C LYS A 280 4.75 -20.31 6.77
N ILE A 281 4.48 -19.32 5.93
CA ILE A 281 4.88 -19.36 4.53
C ILE A 281 6.42 -19.22 4.44
N HIS A 282 7.01 -18.23 5.10
CA HIS A 282 8.46 -17.99 5.07
C HIS A 282 9.29 -19.03 5.83
N GLU A 283 8.72 -19.74 6.81
CA GLU A 283 9.34 -20.91 7.44
C GLU A 283 9.66 -22.00 6.38
N ASP A 284 8.75 -22.19 5.42
CA ASP A 284 8.88 -23.18 4.35
C ASP A 284 9.58 -22.61 3.10
N GLU A 285 9.35 -21.34 2.75
CA GLU A 285 9.96 -20.62 1.62
C GLU A 285 10.43 -19.21 2.01
N PRO A 286 11.61 -19.07 2.63
CA PRO A 286 12.10 -17.79 3.19
C PRO A 286 12.34 -16.66 2.18
N LYS A 287 12.24 -16.96 0.89
CA LYS A 287 12.46 -16.02 -0.22
C LYS A 287 11.23 -15.79 -1.08
N LEU A 288 10.10 -16.41 -0.75
CA LEU A 288 8.87 -16.24 -1.52
C LEU A 288 8.34 -14.83 -1.24
N PRO A 289 8.23 -13.94 -2.25
CA PRO A 289 7.68 -12.60 -2.05
C PRO A 289 6.24 -12.67 -1.54
N ILE A 290 5.98 -12.01 -0.40
CA ILE A 290 4.63 -11.80 0.14
C ILE A 290 4.31 -10.31 0.06
N TYR A 291 3.25 -9.97 -0.66
CA TYR A 291 2.67 -8.63 -0.71
C TYR A 291 1.53 -8.55 0.29
N LEU A 292 1.78 -7.96 1.45
CA LEU A 292 0.79 -7.79 2.51
C LEU A 292 0.01 -6.49 2.29
N VAL A 293 -1.24 -6.62 1.86
CA VAL A 293 -2.11 -5.48 1.58
C VAL A 293 -2.74 -4.97 2.86
N HIS A 294 -2.44 -3.72 3.22
CA HIS A 294 -3.12 -3.09 4.35
C HIS A 294 -4.61 -2.96 4.07
N THR A 295 -5.43 -3.46 5.00
CA THR A 295 -6.88 -3.34 4.91
C THR A 295 -7.33 -1.89 4.81
N ILE A 296 -8.38 -1.63 4.05
CA ILE A 296 -8.83 -0.26 3.74
C ILE A 296 -9.70 0.32 4.84
N TYR A 297 -9.72 1.65 4.92
CA TYR A 297 -10.65 2.37 5.77
C TYR A 297 -12.08 2.21 5.26
N PRO A 298 -13.07 2.14 6.17
CA PRO A 298 -14.47 2.05 5.77
C PRO A 298 -14.98 3.36 5.16
N ALA A 299 -16.19 3.28 4.60
CA ALA A 299 -16.95 4.43 4.14
C ALA A 299 -17.22 5.45 5.25
N ASN A 300 -17.85 6.57 4.90
CA ASN A 300 -18.27 7.59 5.87
C ASN A 300 -19.34 7.06 6.88
N GLN A 301 -19.77 7.93 7.80
CA GLN A 301 -20.74 7.56 8.83
C GLN A 301 -22.08 7.06 8.26
N ASP A 302 -22.51 7.55 7.10
CA ASP A 302 -23.75 7.10 6.46
C ASP A 302 -23.60 5.67 5.94
N GLY A 303 -22.45 5.34 5.34
CA GLY A 303 -22.11 3.96 4.98
C GLY A 303 -22.08 3.02 6.18
N ILE A 304 -21.46 3.44 7.29
CA ILE A 304 -21.45 2.68 8.56
C ILE A 304 -22.90 2.49 9.07
N GLY A 305 -23.75 3.50 8.95
CA GLY A 305 -25.17 3.40 9.28
C GLY A 305 -25.95 2.42 8.39
N SER A 306 -25.56 2.33 7.12
CA SER A 306 -26.10 1.39 6.12
C SER A 306 -25.53 -0.04 6.25
N TRP A 307 -24.49 -0.24 7.08
CA TRP A 307 -23.83 -1.52 7.26
C TRP A 307 -24.86 -2.57 7.71
N ASN A 308 -25.20 -3.46 6.77
CA ASN A 308 -26.01 -4.67 6.93
C ASN A 308 -27.40 -4.52 7.58
N ASN A 309 -28.16 -3.44 7.33
CA ASN A 309 -29.62 -3.61 7.45
C ASN A 309 -30.53 -2.74 6.60
N LYS A 310 -31.57 -3.41 6.12
CA LYS A 310 -32.81 -2.88 5.53
C LYS A 310 -33.62 -2.08 6.56
N GLY A 311 -33.08 -0.97 7.07
CA GLY A 311 -33.81 0.00 7.90
C GLY A 311 -33.78 -0.20 9.42
N TYR A 312 -32.77 -0.88 9.98
CA TYR A 312 -32.54 -0.91 11.44
C TYR A 312 -31.12 -0.49 11.78
N ALA A 313 -30.97 0.36 12.82
CA ALA A 313 -29.68 0.75 13.40
C ALA A 313 -29.05 -0.42 14.20
N LEU A 314 -28.69 -1.52 13.53
CA LEU A 314 -28.10 -2.71 14.16
C LEU A 314 -26.73 -2.46 14.78
N TYR A 315 -26.03 -1.41 14.36
CA TYR A 315 -24.68 -1.05 14.82
C TYR A 315 -24.63 0.37 15.40
N SER A 316 -25.61 0.71 16.24
CA SER A 316 -25.74 2.06 16.83
C SER A 316 -24.56 2.52 17.71
N ASP A 317 -23.65 1.61 18.06
CA ASP A 317 -22.42 1.88 18.80
C ASP A 317 -21.20 2.14 17.89
N ARG A 318 -21.30 1.90 16.57
CA ARG A 318 -20.22 2.15 15.63
C ARG A 318 -20.23 3.58 15.12
N TYR A 319 -19.06 4.20 15.12
CA TYR A 319 -18.86 5.53 14.56
C TYR A 319 -17.52 5.62 13.83
N LYS A 320 -17.46 6.47 12.81
CA LYS A 320 -16.34 6.55 11.84
C LYS A 320 -14.97 6.63 12.51
N TYR A 321 -14.83 7.46 13.55
CA TYR A 321 -13.54 7.63 14.21
C TYR A 321 -13.02 6.32 14.82
N GLU A 322 -13.86 5.54 15.51
CA GLU A 322 -13.42 4.26 16.08
C GLU A 322 -13.04 3.26 15.00
N GLU A 323 -13.85 3.13 13.94
CA GLU A 323 -13.55 2.20 12.85
C GLU A 323 -12.25 2.59 12.12
N ASP A 324 -11.98 3.88 11.98
CA ASP A 324 -10.70 4.39 11.45
C ASP A 324 -9.53 4.03 12.37
N GLN A 325 -9.72 4.06 13.70
CA GLN A 325 -8.67 3.63 14.64
C GLN A 325 -8.37 2.14 14.48
N LYS A 326 -9.37 1.27 14.24
CA LYS A 326 -9.14 -0.18 14.07
C LYS A 326 -8.20 -0.45 12.89
N VAL A 327 -8.42 0.23 11.77
CA VAL A 327 -7.56 0.13 10.58
C VAL A 327 -6.18 0.73 10.85
N PHE A 328 -6.11 1.91 11.45
CA PHE A 328 -4.85 2.57 11.78
C PHE A 328 -3.98 1.73 12.73
N HIS A 329 -4.57 1.17 13.78
CA HIS A 329 -3.87 0.31 14.75
C HIS A 329 -3.41 -1.00 14.13
N LEU A 330 -4.24 -1.65 13.29
CA LEU A 330 -3.81 -2.88 12.63
C LEU A 330 -2.65 -2.64 11.66
N MET A 331 -2.74 -1.60 10.83
CA MET A 331 -1.70 -1.23 9.88
C MET A 331 -0.37 -0.92 10.59
N THR A 332 -0.40 -0.08 11.62
CA THR A 332 0.80 0.27 12.41
C THR A 332 1.37 -0.95 13.14
N TYR A 333 0.53 -1.79 13.72
CA TYR A 333 0.97 -3.02 14.41
C TYR A 333 1.68 -3.99 13.48
N LEU A 334 1.14 -4.23 12.28
CA LEU A 334 1.73 -5.13 11.29
C LEU A 334 3.09 -4.62 10.82
N GLU A 335 3.18 -3.34 10.46
CA GLU A 335 4.43 -2.68 10.04
C GLU A 335 5.50 -2.70 11.15
N GLU A 336 5.12 -2.41 12.39
CA GLU A 336 6.05 -2.48 13.52
C GLU A 336 6.56 -3.90 13.80
N THR A 337 5.70 -4.91 13.63
CA THR A 337 6.00 -6.30 14.03
C THR A 337 6.70 -7.11 12.92
N LEU A 338 6.54 -6.73 11.66
CA LEU A 338 7.12 -7.44 10.51
C LEU A 338 8.16 -6.61 9.74
N ASN A 339 8.64 -5.48 10.29
CA ASN A 339 9.63 -4.63 9.62
C ASN A 339 10.97 -5.32 9.29
N ASP A 340 11.28 -6.42 9.97
CA ASP A 340 12.51 -7.20 9.81
C ASP A 340 12.29 -8.47 8.98
N GLU A 341 11.09 -8.66 8.43
CA GLU A 341 10.76 -9.82 7.61
C GLU A 341 11.24 -9.61 6.17
N ASP A 342 12.34 -10.27 5.81
CA ASP A 342 12.84 -10.30 4.44
C ASP A 342 11.77 -10.85 3.47
N TYR A 343 11.74 -10.35 2.24
CA TYR A 343 10.78 -10.73 1.18
C TYR A 343 9.29 -10.48 1.52
N LEU A 344 8.99 -9.78 2.61
CA LEU A 344 7.67 -9.20 2.86
C LEU A 344 7.63 -7.74 2.41
N TYR A 345 6.62 -7.40 1.62
CA TYR A 345 6.41 -6.04 1.12
C TYR A 345 5.02 -5.55 1.47
N PHE A 346 4.94 -4.45 2.22
CA PHE A 346 3.67 -3.81 2.54
C PHE A 346 3.10 -3.06 1.33
N VAL A 347 1.82 -3.30 1.04
CA VAL A 347 1.06 -2.58 0.02
C VAL A 347 0.17 -1.54 0.72
N PRO A 348 0.42 -0.23 0.51
CA PRO A 348 -0.16 0.85 1.31
C PRO A 348 -1.61 1.20 0.93
N ALA A 349 -2.43 0.20 0.55
CA ALA A 349 -3.81 0.41 0.13
C ALA A 349 -4.65 1.20 1.16
N ALA A 350 -4.42 0.97 2.46
CA ALA A 350 -5.06 1.70 3.55
C ALA A 350 -4.93 3.22 3.45
N ILE A 351 -3.79 3.75 3.01
CA ILE A 351 -3.59 5.21 2.89
C ILE A 351 -3.84 5.73 1.48
N CYS A 352 -4.02 4.82 0.51
CA CYS A 352 -4.17 5.15 -0.91
C CYS A 352 -5.59 5.08 -1.45
N VAL A 353 -6.48 4.32 -0.81
CA VAL A 353 -7.87 4.20 -1.25
C VAL A 353 -8.70 5.37 -0.73
N ASP A 354 -9.53 5.99 -1.57
CA ASP A 354 -10.41 7.10 -1.15
C ASP A 354 -11.61 6.60 -0.34
N SER A 355 -11.43 6.46 0.97
CA SER A 355 -12.49 5.91 1.83
C SER A 355 -13.75 6.79 1.90
N ALA A 356 -13.64 8.07 1.51
CA ALA A 356 -14.74 9.00 1.55
C ALA A 356 -15.54 9.10 0.23
N ASN A 357 -14.95 8.72 -0.92
CA ASN A 357 -15.63 8.88 -2.21
C ASN A 357 -15.76 7.59 -3.04
N ASN A 358 -14.97 6.55 -2.78
CA ASN A 358 -14.89 5.41 -3.70
C ASN A 358 -15.75 4.20 -3.27
N PHE A 359 -16.80 4.45 -2.48
CA PHE A 359 -17.82 3.45 -2.14
C PHE A 359 -19.04 3.63 -3.05
N ASP A 360 -19.73 2.53 -3.39
CA ASP A 360 -20.95 2.60 -4.19
C ASP A 360 -22.07 3.31 -3.41
N THR A 361 -22.68 4.32 -4.04
CA THR A 361 -23.71 5.17 -3.43
C THR A 361 -25.08 4.97 -4.07
N THR A 362 -26.12 5.34 -3.34
CA THR A 362 -27.48 5.55 -3.85
C THR A 362 -27.93 6.98 -3.60
N GLU A 363 -28.75 7.53 -4.49
CA GLU A 363 -29.37 8.83 -4.27
C GLU A 363 -30.63 8.69 -3.40
N GLU A 364 -30.70 9.50 -2.33
CA GLU A 364 -31.89 9.64 -1.48
C GLU A 364 -32.16 11.12 -1.16
N PRO A 365 -33.40 11.54 -0.87
CA PRO A 365 -33.69 12.93 -0.54
C PRO A 365 -33.13 13.29 0.85
N VAL A 366 -32.51 14.47 0.99
CA VAL A 366 -31.91 14.94 2.28
C VAL A 366 -32.92 15.03 3.44
N SER A 367 -34.21 15.01 3.13
CA SER A 367 -35.29 14.75 4.07
C SER A 367 -36.52 14.21 3.32
N PRO A 368 -37.49 13.56 3.99
CA PRO A 368 -38.69 13.00 3.34
C PRO A 368 -39.58 13.99 2.57
N HIS A 369 -39.29 15.30 2.65
CA HIS A 369 -40.05 16.37 2.00
C HIS A 369 -39.19 17.26 1.10
N SER A 370 -37.93 16.88 0.87
CA SER A 370 -37.00 17.65 0.04
C SER A 370 -36.90 17.05 -1.35
N ASP A 371 -36.84 17.91 -2.37
CA ASP A 371 -36.43 17.53 -3.72
C ASP A 371 -34.89 17.55 -3.88
N VAL A 372 -34.16 18.01 -2.86
CA VAL A 372 -32.69 17.97 -2.83
C VAL A 372 -32.25 16.55 -2.50
N MET A 373 -31.46 15.94 -3.38
CA MET A 373 -30.90 14.61 -3.22
C MET A 373 -29.49 14.67 -2.61
N GLN A 374 -29.11 13.60 -1.93
CA GLN A 374 -27.76 13.31 -1.46
C GLN A 374 -27.35 11.90 -1.90
N GLU A 375 -26.05 11.71 -2.11
CA GLU A 375 -25.47 10.39 -2.32
C GLU A 375 -25.10 9.77 -0.97
N VAL A 376 -25.57 8.55 -0.72
CA VAL A 376 -25.30 7.82 0.53
C VAL A 376 -24.66 6.47 0.19
N PRO A 377 -23.51 6.12 0.80
CA PRO A 377 -22.90 4.81 0.59
C PRO A 377 -23.84 3.67 1.01
N THR A 378 -23.88 2.65 0.16
CA THR A 378 -24.72 1.46 0.35
C THR A 378 -24.09 0.40 1.24
N ASP A 379 -22.77 0.47 1.42
CA ASP A 379 -21.95 -0.42 2.22
C ASP A 379 -20.83 0.41 2.89
N ALA A 380 -20.35 -0.06 4.05
CA ALA A 380 -19.22 0.51 4.77
C ALA A 380 -17.91 -0.24 4.50
N VAL A 381 -17.99 -1.48 4.05
CA VAL A 381 -16.86 -2.42 3.95
C VAL A 381 -16.44 -2.61 2.50
N HIS A 382 -17.39 -2.93 1.63
CA HIS A 382 -17.08 -3.23 0.22
C HIS A 382 -17.16 -1.95 -0.61
N PRO A 383 -16.04 -1.44 -1.14
CA PRO A 383 -16.05 -0.22 -1.92
C PRO A 383 -16.51 -0.50 -3.36
N GLY A 384 -16.66 0.57 -4.14
CA GLY A 384 -16.94 0.50 -5.56
C GLY A 384 -15.69 0.18 -6.39
N ARG A 385 -15.86 0.05 -7.71
CA ARG A 385 -14.81 -0.33 -8.66
C ARG A 385 -13.52 0.50 -8.53
N ALA A 386 -13.65 1.82 -8.41
CA ALA A 386 -12.50 2.74 -8.37
C ALA A 386 -11.55 2.48 -7.19
N ALA A 387 -12.07 2.03 -6.03
CA ALA A 387 -11.22 1.66 -4.90
C ALA A 387 -10.42 0.38 -5.18
N TYR A 388 -11.02 -0.60 -5.85
CA TYR A 388 -10.31 -1.83 -6.22
C TYR A 388 -9.23 -1.59 -7.28
N GLU A 389 -9.48 -0.65 -8.21
CA GLU A 389 -8.44 -0.17 -9.14
C GLU A 389 -7.31 0.53 -8.37
N GLN A 390 -7.61 1.37 -7.37
CA GLN A 390 -6.58 1.97 -6.50
C GLN A 390 -5.77 0.92 -5.69
N ILE A 391 -6.42 -0.18 -5.26
CA ILE A 391 -5.72 -1.30 -4.60
C ILE A 391 -4.74 -1.95 -5.58
N ALA A 392 -5.19 -2.23 -6.81
CA ALA A 392 -4.34 -2.80 -7.86
C ALA A 392 -3.15 -1.88 -8.20
N ASP A 393 -3.38 -0.57 -8.32
CA ASP A 393 -2.33 0.43 -8.55
C ASP A 393 -1.24 0.40 -7.46
N CYS A 394 -1.66 0.26 -6.19
CA CYS A 394 -0.74 0.13 -5.06
C CYS A 394 0.05 -1.16 -5.15
N LEU A 395 -0.62 -2.29 -5.32
CA LEU A 395 0.01 -3.61 -5.40
C LEU A 395 1.01 -3.65 -6.57
N TYR A 396 0.59 -3.18 -7.75
CA TYR A 396 1.43 -3.13 -8.92
C TYR A 396 2.67 -2.24 -8.73
N SER A 397 2.50 -1.07 -8.10
CA SER A 397 3.61 -0.16 -7.83
C SER A 397 4.65 -0.78 -6.89
N VAL A 398 4.20 -1.50 -5.85
CA VAL A 398 5.12 -2.21 -4.94
C VAL A 398 5.80 -3.38 -5.66
N ILE A 399 5.09 -4.13 -6.51
CA ILE A 399 5.70 -5.18 -7.35
C ILE A 399 6.80 -4.57 -8.24
N CYS A 400 6.51 -3.50 -8.98
CA CYS A 400 7.52 -2.84 -9.83
C CYS A 400 8.76 -2.42 -9.05
N GLY A 401 8.57 -1.91 -7.82
CA GLY A 401 9.65 -1.45 -6.96
C GLY A 401 10.53 -2.56 -6.36
N THR A 402 10.05 -3.80 -6.36
CA THR A 402 10.66 -4.91 -5.59
C THR A 402 10.91 -6.17 -6.43
N LYS A 403 10.40 -6.23 -7.67
CA LYS A 403 10.51 -7.40 -8.56
C LYS A 403 11.95 -7.86 -8.78
N ALA A 404 12.88 -6.93 -8.88
CA ALA A 404 14.31 -7.22 -9.03
C ALA A 404 14.93 -7.91 -7.79
N GLU A 405 14.25 -7.90 -6.65
CA GLU A 405 14.72 -8.49 -5.39
C GLU A 405 14.25 -9.95 -5.22
N TRP A 406 13.43 -10.51 -6.14
CA TRP A 406 12.87 -11.88 -6.04
C TRP A 406 13.92 -13.02 -6.19
N GLU A 407 15.22 -12.71 -6.21
CA GLU A 407 16.34 -13.65 -6.46
C GLU A 407 16.78 -14.50 -5.25
#